data_AF-A0A8J7HPB9-F1
#
_entry.id   AF-A0A8J7HPB9-F1
#
_cell.length_a   1.000
_cell.length_b   1.000
_cell.length_c   1.000
_cell.angle_alpha   90.00
_cell.angle_beta   90.00
_cell.angle_gamma   90.00
#
_symmetry.space_group_name_H-M   'P 1'
#
loop_
_entity.id
_entity.type
_entity.pdbx_description
1 polymer ?
#
loop_
_entity_poly.entity_id
_entity_poly.type
_entity_poly.pdbx_seq_one_letter_code
_entity_poly.pdbx_strand_id
1 'polypeptide(L)'
;MASDNTLIHKRIRVRIPKDYHQEPVISRLVSDYGLIVNITAAILGANAVGDGWFDLELQGTKEQIQNGLTYLHDLELEVWDDTKIANW
;
A
#
# COMPACT_ATOMS: atom_id res chain seq x y z
N MET A 1 -19.92 -4.09 -18.45
CA MET A 1 -18.70 -4.90 -18.36
C MET A 1 -18.75 -5.61 -17.02
N ALA A 2 -18.55 -6.92 -16.97
CA ALA A 2 -18.51 -7.62 -15.68
C ALA A 2 -17.26 -7.16 -14.94
N SER A 3 -17.43 -6.35 -13.89
CA SER A 3 -16.39 -6.13 -12.90
C SER A 3 -16.01 -7.51 -12.36
N ASP A 4 -14.79 -7.95 -12.67
CA ASP A 4 -14.27 -9.23 -12.22
C ASP A 4 -14.19 -9.17 -10.70
N ASN A 5 -15.21 -9.73 -10.04
CA ASN A 5 -15.43 -9.61 -8.59
C ASN A 5 -14.56 -10.61 -7.81
N THR A 6 -13.61 -11.25 -8.50
CA THR A 6 -12.61 -12.14 -7.93
C THR A 6 -11.70 -11.34 -7.01
N LEU A 7 -11.69 -11.72 -5.73
CA LEU A 7 -10.75 -11.17 -4.78
C LEU A 7 -9.35 -11.73 -5.05
N ILE A 8 -8.39 -10.85 -5.21
CA ILE A 8 -6.99 -11.17 -5.39
C ILE A 8 -6.17 -10.63 -4.22
N HIS A 9 -4.98 -11.17 -4.04
CA HIS A 9 -4.00 -10.70 -3.06
C HIS A 9 -2.81 -10.08 -3.78
N LYS A 10 -2.30 -8.97 -3.28
CA LYS A 10 -1.07 -8.34 -3.78
C LYS A 10 -0.20 -7.91 -2.62
N ARG A 11 1.06 -8.31 -2.66
CA ARG A 11 2.08 -7.87 -1.72
C ARG A 11 2.83 -6.68 -2.28
N ILE A 12 2.98 -5.67 -1.44
CA ILE A 12 3.76 -4.47 -1.74
C ILE A 12 4.62 -4.08 -0.55
N ARG A 13 5.72 -3.42 -0.84
CA ARG A 13 6.44 -2.59 0.12
C ARG A 13 6.15 -1.13 -0.20
N VAL A 14 5.89 -0.31 0.80
CA VAL A 14 5.71 1.13 0.64
C VAL A 14 6.59 1.89 1.61
N ARG A 15 7.27 2.93 1.10
CA ARG A 15 7.97 3.93 1.91
C ARG A 15 7.03 5.10 2.11
N ILE A 16 6.71 5.41 3.36
CA ILE A 16 5.89 6.55 3.76
C ILE A 16 6.82 7.59 4.39
N PRO A 17 7.11 8.70 3.68
CA PRO A 17 7.92 9.78 4.23
C PRO A 17 7.33 10.36 5.50
N LYS A 18 8.21 10.90 6.35
CA LYS A 18 7.81 11.52 7.64
C LYS A 18 6.73 12.60 7.50
N ASP A 19 6.69 13.29 6.35
CA ASP A 19 5.76 14.39 6.11
C ASP A 19 4.29 13.89 6.02
N TYR A 20 4.11 12.58 5.76
CA TYR A 20 2.83 11.90 5.77
C TYR A 20 2.48 11.22 7.10
N HIS A 21 3.27 11.39 8.17
CA HIS A 21 2.99 10.74 9.47
C HIS A 21 1.68 11.18 10.13
N GLN A 22 1.17 12.37 9.81
CA GLN A 22 -0.13 12.84 10.29
C GLN A 22 -1.28 12.44 9.36
N GLU A 23 -0.97 11.85 8.20
CA GLU A 23 -1.97 11.38 7.25
C GLU A 23 -2.28 9.90 7.45
N PRO A 24 -3.57 9.51 7.47
CA PRO A 24 -3.97 8.12 7.65
C PRO A 24 -3.82 7.33 6.33
N VAL A 25 -2.61 7.31 5.74
CA VAL A 25 -2.36 6.79 4.39
C VAL A 25 -2.87 5.36 4.23
N ILE A 26 -2.52 4.47 5.17
CA ILE A 26 -2.93 3.06 5.15
C ILE A 26 -4.43 2.92 5.44
N SER A 27 -4.99 3.73 6.34
CA SER A 27 -6.43 3.66 6.64
C SER A 27 -7.30 4.09 5.46
N ARG A 28 -6.84 5.07 4.65
CA ARG A 28 -7.54 5.49 3.42
C ARG A 28 -7.61 4.36 2.38
N LEU A 29 -6.59 3.49 2.30
CA LEU A 29 -6.68 2.27 1.45
C LEU A 29 -7.90 1.41 1.82
N VAL A 30 -8.22 1.34 3.11
CA VAL A 30 -9.38 0.59 3.61
C VAL A 30 -10.67 1.37 3.38
N SER A 31 -10.75 2.62 3.83
CA SER A 31 -12.00 3.40 3.82
C SER A 31 -12.43 3.86 2.43
N ASP A 32 -11.48 4.30 1.61
CA ASP A 32 -11.77 5.02 0.37
C ASP A 32 -11.69 4.08 -0.85
N TYR A 33 -10.89 3.02 -0.76
CA TYR A 33 -10.66 2.05 -1.85
C TYR A 33 -11.21 0.65 -1.54
N GLY A 34 -11.74 0.43 -0.34
CA GLY A 34 -12.38 -0.82 0.06
C GLY A 34 -11.44 -2.02 0.11
N LEU A 35 -10.15 -1.78 0.35
CA LEU A 35 -9.15 -2.84 0.50
C LEU A 35 -9.14 -3.40 1.92
N ILE A 36 -8.88 -4.70 2.04
CA ILE A 36 -8.38 -5.28 3.28
C ILE A 36 -6.86 -5.16 3.25
N VAL A 37 -6.27 -4.60 4.31
CA VAL A 37 -4.82 -4.38 4.40
C VAL A 37 -4.28 -5.09 5.63
N ASN A 38 -3.37 -6.04 5.42
CA ASN A 38 -2.59 -6.66 6.47
C ASN A 38 -1.17 -6.09 6.45
N ILE A 39 -0.67 -5.62 7.61
CA ILE A 39 0.72 -5.19 7.77
C ILE A 39 1.53 -6.41 8.21
N THR A 40 2.42 -6.89 7.34
CA THR A 40 3.23 -8.10 7.60
C THR A 40 4.58 -7.77 8.22
N ALA A 41 5.13 -6.59 7.93
CA ALA A 41 6.30 -6.03 8.59
C ALA A 41 6.27 -4.49 8.54
N ALA A 42 6.90 -3.84 9.52
CA ALA A 42 7.05 -2.40 9.51
C ALA A 42 8.35 -1.97 10.21
N ILE A 43 9.02 -0.96 9.64
CA ILE A 43 10.13 -0.24 10.26
C ILE A 43 9.74 1.22 10.29
N LEU A 44 9.61 1.81 11.49
CA LEU A 44 9.41 3.24 11.66
C LEU A 44 10.69 3.85 12.22
N GLY A 45 11.08 5.02 11.70
CA GLY A 45 12.15 5.81 12.30
C GLY A 45 11.87 6.08 13.78
N ALA A 46 12.91 5.97 14.64
CA ALA A 46 12.77 6.24 16.07
C ALA A 46 12.19 7.66 16.27
N ASN A 47 11.19 7.79 17.14
CA ASN A 47 10.43 9.03 17.37
C ASN A 47 9.80 9.65 16.11
N ALA A 48 9.44 8.83 15.11
CA ALA A 48 8.94 9.32 13.81
C ALA A 48 9.95 10.25 13.08
N VAL A 49 11.23 10.12 13.41
CA VAL A 49 12.33 10.81 12.71
C VAL A 49 12.77 9.95 11.54
N GLY A 50 12.37 10.37 10.34
CA GLY A 50 12.65 9.64 9.09
C GLY A 50 11.44 8.85 8.61
N ASP A 51 11.64 8.09 7.53
CA ASP A 51 10.54 7.45 6.83
C ASP A 51 10.14 6.12 7.46
N GLY A 52 8.88 5.75 7.27
CA GLY A 52 8.37 4.43 7.59
C GLY A 52 8.43 3.50 6.37
N TRP A 53 8.84 2.26 6.58
CA TRP A 53 8.77 1.20 5.58
C TRP A 53 7.74 0.18 6.03
N PHE A 54 6.80 -0.17 5.14
CA PHE A 54 5.72 -1.10 5.44
C PHE A 54 5.62 -2.17 4.37
N ASP A 55 5.62 -3.42 4.79
CA ASP A 55 5.26 -4.55 3.95
C ASP A 55 3.78 -4.83 4.18
N LEU A 56 3.00 -4.70 3.10
CA LEU A 56 1.55 -4.81 3.10
C LEU A 56 1.10 -5.95 2.21
N GLU A 57 0.15 -6.73 2.71
CA GLU A 57 -0.65 -7.64 1.90
C GLU A 57 -2.03 -7.02 1.70
N LEU A 58 -2.33 -6.63 0.46
CA LEU A 58 -3.59 -6.05 0.04
C LEU A 58 -4.50 -7.14 -0.48
N GLN A 59 -5.77 -7.11 -0.10
CA GLN A 59 -6.82 -7.96 -0.65
C GLN A 59 -8.00 -7.10 -1.13
N GLY A 60 -8.47 -7.39 -2.34
CA GLY A 60 -9.57 -6.68 -2.99
C GLY A 60 -9.80 -7.17 -4.41
N THR A 61 -10.74 -6.57 -5.13
CA THR A 61 -10.86 -6.80 -6.58
C THR A 61 -9.67 -6.19 -7.32
N LYS A 62 -9.46 -6.61 -8.57
CA LYS A 62 -8.40 -6.03 -9.41
C LYS A 62 -8.51 -4.51 -9.53
N GLU A 63 -9.74 -3.99 -9.66
CA GLU A 63 -10.01 -2.55 -9.74
C GLU A 63 -9.71 -1.83 -8.43
N GLN A 64 -10.14 -2.38 -7.28
CA GLN A 64 -9.84 -1.80 -5.97
C GLN A 64 -8.33 -1.74 -5.71
N ILE A 65 -7.59 -2.81 -6.03
CA ILE A 65 -6.13 -2.82 -5.90
C ILE A 65 -5.51 -1.78 -6.82
N GLN A 66 -5.95 -1.68 -8.08
CA GLN A 66 -5.40 -0.70 -9.00
C GLN A 66 -5.66 0.74 -8.52
N ASN A 67 -6.87 1.04 -8.04
CA ASN A 67 -7.21 2.37 -7.53
C ASN A 67 -6.41 2.72 -6.26
N GLY A 68 -6.24 1.77 -5.35
CA GLY A 68 -5.42 1.95 -4.15
C GLY A 68 -3.93 2.17 -4.48
N LEU A 69 -3.40 1.51 -5.51
CA LEU A 69 -2.02 1.75 -5.97
C LEU A 69 -1.89 3.11 -6.65
N THR A 70 -2.86 3.52 -7.47
CA THR A 70 -2.90 4.86 -8.07
C THR A 70 -2.88 5.94 -7.00
N TYR A 71 -3.65 5.78 -5.93
CA TYR A 71 -3.62 6.69 -4.77
C TYR A 71 -2.23 6.82 -4.13
N LEU A 72 -1.54 5.70 -3.90
CA LEU A 72 -0.19 5.75 -3.34
C LEU A 72 0.79 6.46 -4.29
N HIS A 73 0.65 6.24 -5.60
CA HIS A 73 1.45 6.94 -6.62
C HIS A 73 1.13 8.43 -6.72
N ASP A 74 -0.14 8.83 -6.58
CA ASP A 74 -0.57 10.24 -6.60
C ASP A 74 -0.06 11.02 -5.37
N LEU A 75 0.19 10.32 -4.26
CA LEU A 75 0.90 10.86 -3.10
C LEU A 75 2.43 10.88 -3.26
N GLU A 76 2.94 10.51 -4.45
CA GLU A 76 4.36 10.39 -4.76
C GLU A 76 5.12 9.42 -3.83
N LEU A 77 4.40 8.42 -3.29
CA LEU A 77 5.01 7.38 -2.44
C LEU A 77 5.73 6.34 -3.29
N GLU A 78 6.88 5.89 -2.79
CA GLU A 78 7.60 4.79 -3.42
C GLU A 78 6.94 3.46 -3.03
N VAL A 79 6.48 2.72 -4.05
CA VAL A 79 5.82 1.42 -3.92
C VAL A 79 6.58 0.39 -4.74
N TRP A 80 6.95 -0.72 -4.10
CA TRP A 80 7.57 -1.88 -4.75
C TRP A 80 6.59 -3.05 -4.71
N ASP A 81 6.38 -3.69 -5.86
CA ASP A 81 5.56 -4.89 -5.99
C ASP A 81 6.42 -6.16 -6.02
N ASP A 82 5.93 -7.26 -5.44
CA ASP A 82 6.64 -8.55 -5.43
C ASP A 82 7.01 -9.06 -6.84
N THR A 83 6.26 -8.66 -7.88
CA THR A 83 6.59 -8.95 -9.28
C THR A 83 7.87 -8.28 -9.78
N LYS A 84 8.42 -7.29 -9.06
CA LYS A 84 9.73 -6.67 -9.32
C LYS A 84 10.86 -7.18 -8.43
N ILE A 85 10.58 -7.90 -7.34
CA ILE A 85 11.58 -8.33 -6.34
C ILE A 85 12.32 -9.61 -6.78
N ALA A 86 11.89 -10.28 -7.86
CA ALA A 86 12.54 -11.49 -8.37
C ALA A 86 13.89 -11.27 -9.08
N ASN A 87 14.40 -10.04 -9.19
CA ASN A 87 15.69 -9.74 -9.81
C ASN A 87 16.61 -8.98 -8.84
N TRP A 88 17.26 -9.72 -7.94
CA TRP A 88 18.53 -9.30 -7.33
C TRP A 88 19.40 -10.52 -7.08
#